data_AF-A0A3S1CPM2-F1
#
_entry.id   AF-A0A3S1CPM2-F1
#
_cell.length_a   1.000
_cell.length_b   1.000
_cell.length_c   1.000
_cell.angle_alpha   90.00
_cell.angle_beta   90.00
_cell.angle_gamma   90.00
#
_symmetry.space_group_name_H-M   'P 1'
#
loop_
_entity.id
_entity.type
_entity.pdbx_description
1 polymer ?
#
loop_
_entity_poly.entity_id
_entity_poly.type
_entity_poly.pdbx_seq_one_letter_code
_entity_poly.pdbx_strand_id
1 'polypeptide(L)'
;MADGNKFFPAPRLILAALVAGVLAGAVAVYVSESGSGNNAPAQVAVGDSKDDIACTAKADRAKTVAAAATGQVAALLPADPPQSLKSLAFNDPGGKPMTLADHAGNTVLLNLWATWC
;
A
#
# COMPACT_ATOMS: atom_id res chain seq x y z
N MET A 1 60.37 39.30 5.26
CA MET A 1 59.51 38.80 4.17
C MET A 1 59.15 37.36 4.49
N ALA A 2 57.92 37.11 4.93
CA ALA A 2 57.35 35.76 4.98
C ALA A 2 55.82 35.93 5.03
N ASP A 3 55.21 36.03 3.85
CA ASP A 3 53.76 36.04 3.69
C ASP A 3 53.22 34.64 4.00
N GLY A 4 52.69 34.48 5.20
CA GLY A 4 52.08 33.25 5.70
C GLY A 4 50.62 33.13 5.28
N ASN A 5 50.32 33.07 3.98
CA ASN A 5 48.97 32.81 3.47
C ASN A 5 48.93 31.50 2.68
N LYS A 6 48.87 30.37 3.39
CA LYS A 6 48.50 29.07 2.81
C LYS A 6 47.09 28.69 3.27
N PHE A 7 46.09 29.41 2.77
CA PHE A 7 44.71 28.96 2.82
C PHE A 7 44.49 27.91 1.73
N PHE A 8 44.73 26.64 2.06
CA PHE A 8 44.28 25.52 1.23
C PHE A 8 42.75 25.58 1.06
N PRO A 9 42.17 25.20 -0.10
CA PRO A 9 40.73 25.29 -0.40
C PRO A 9 39.85 24.31 0.41
N ALA A 10 40.42 23.62 1.39
CA ALA A 10 39.79 22.58 2.20
C ALA A 10 38.39 22.95 2.76
N PRO A 11 38.15 24.12 3.37
CA PRO A 11 36.81 24.43 3.90
C PRO A 11 35.76 24.60 2.80
N ARG A 12 36.13 25.09 1.61
CA ARG A 12 35.21 25.21 0.47
C ARG A 12 34.86 23.84 -0.10
N LEU A 13 35.84 22.94 -0.18
CA LEU A 13 35.64 21.58 -0.64
C LEU A 13 34.78 20.76 0.34
N ILE A 14 34.97 20.94 1.65
CA ILE A 14 34.12 20.33 2.68
C ILE A 14 32.68 20.82 2.56
N LEU A 15 32.48 22.13 2.40
CA LEU A 15 31.14 22.70 2.24
C LEU A 15 30.45 22.18 0.97
N ALA A 16 31.18 22.09 -0.14
CA ALA A 16 30.65 21.55 -1.40
C ALA A 16 30.27 20.06 -1.26
N ALA A 17 31.08 19.26 -0.57
CA ALA A 17 30.79 17.85 -0.32
C ALA A 17 29.54 17.67 0.56
N LEU A 18 29.37 18.51 1.58
CA LEU A 18 28.17 18.49 2.44
C LEU A 18 26.91 18.83 1.65
N VAL A 19 26.95 19.89 0.82
CA VAL A 19 25.81 20.28 -0.03
C VAL A 19 25.47 19.17 -1.03
N ALA A 20 26.49 18.58 -1.67
CA ALA A 20 26.29 17.47 -2.59
C ALA A 20 25.67 16.24 -1.90
N GLY A 21 26.12 15.92 -0.68
CA GLY A 21 25.56 14.82 0.11
C GLY A 21 24.09 15.05 0.49
N VAL A 22 23.73 16.26 0.91
CA VAL A 22 22.34 16.62 1.22
C VAL A 22 21.45 16.52 -0.03
N LEU A 23 21.92 17.04 -1.16
CA LEU A 23 21.18 16.96 -2.42
C LEU A 23 20.98 15.52 -2.88
N ALA A 24 22.02 14.69 -2.83
CA ALA A 24 21.94 13.28 -3.18
C ALA A 24 20.96 12.53 -2.26
N GLY A 25 20.99 12.79 -0.95
CA GLY A 25 20.04 12.23 0.00
C GLY A 25 18.60 12.63 -0.27
N ALA A 26 18.34 13.92 -0.55
CA ALA A 26 17.01 14.42 -0.88
C ALA A 26 16.44 13.78 -2.16
N VAL A 27 17.27 13.63 -3.20
CA VAL A 27 16.87 12.96 -4.45
C VAL A 27 16.56 11.48 -4.20
N ALA A 28 17.37 10.78 -3.42
CA ALA A 28 17.14 9.36 -3.11
C ALA A 28 15.81 9.14 -2.37
N VAL A 29 15.47 10.01 -1.40
CA VAL A 29 14.18 9.95 -0.68
C VAL A 29 13.01 10.24 -1.63
N TYR A 30 13.10 11.29 -2.44
CA TYR A 30 12.04 11.66 -3.38
C TYR A 30 11.72 10.54 -4.39
N VAL A 31 12.77 9.91 -4.95
CA VAL A 31 12.61 8.79 -5.88
C VAL A 31 12.01 7.57 -5.18
N SER A 32 12.45 7.28 -3.95
CA SER A 32 11.95 6.12 -3.19
C SER A 32 10.47 6.25 -2.82
N GLU A 33 9.99 7.45 -2.48
CA GLU A 33 8.57 7.69 -2.20
C GLU A 33 7.69 7.69 -3.45
N SER A 34 8.26 7.99 -4.63
CA SER A 34 7.51 7.96 -5.91
C SER A 34 7.23 6.54 -6.43
N GLY A 35 7.75 5.50 -5.78
CA GLY A 35 7.49 4.12 -6.15
C GLY A 35 6.02 3.73 -5.96
N SER A 36 5.50 2.89 -6.87
CA SER A 36 4.10 2.41 -6.94
C SER A 36 3.52 1.83 -5.64
N GLY A 37 4.34 1.55 -4.62
CA GLY A 37 3.92 0.97 -3.34
C GLY A 37 3.61 1.99 -2.23
N ASN A 38 4.07 3.24 -2.34
CA ASN A 38 3.96 4.24 -1.28
C ASN A 38 2.84 5.26 -1.53
N ASN A 39 1.74 4.81 -2.14
CA ASN A 39 0.58 5.67 -2.35
C ASN A 39 0.01 6.14 -1.01
N ALA A 40 -0.44 7.41 -0.96
CA ALA A 40 -1.26 7.90 0.14
C ALA A 40 -2.38 6.89 0.43
N PRO A 41 -2.78 6.69 1.71
CA PRO A 41 -3.82 5.74 2.05
C PRO A 41 -5.02 6.00 1.13
N ALA A 42 -5.42 4.97 0.38
CA ALA A 42 -6.60 5.05 -0.44
C ALA A 42 -7.72 5.50 0.49
N GLN A 43 -8.34 6.63 0.15
CA GLN A 43 -9.56 7.06 0.82
C GLN A 43 -10.50 5.86 0.71
N VAL A 44 -10.88 5.29 1.86
CA VAL A 44 -11.82 4.17 1.88
C VAL A 44 -13.10 4.72 1.28
N ALA A 45 -13.29 4.50 -0.01
CA ALA A 45 -14.45 4.96 -0.72
C ALA A 45 -15.60 4.22 -0.07
N VAL A 46 -16.44 4.94 0.69
CA VAL A 46 -17.79 4.48 0.97
C VAL A 46 -18.43 4.40 -0.41
N GLY A 47 -18.39 3.21 -0.98
CA GLY A 47 -18.78 3.01 -2.35
C GLY A 47 -20.29 3.17 -2.44
N ASP A 48 -20.75 4.21 -3.12
CA ASP A 48 -22.16 4.38 -3.47
C ASP A 48 -22.49 3.64 -4.80
N SER A 49 -21.62 2.73 -5.24
CA SER A 49 -21.84 1.94 -6.46
C SER A 49 -23.03 1.00 -6.27
N LYS A 50 -23.68 0.63 -7.38
CA LYS A 50 -24.74 -0.40 -7.38
C LYS A 50 -24.28 -1.70 -6.74
N ASP A 51 -23.02 -2.07 -6.93
CA ASP A 51 -22.45 -3.28 -6.37
C ASP A 51 -22.25 -3.18 -4.84
N ASP A 52 -21.92 -2.01 -4.32
CA ASP A 52 -21.77 -1.77 -2.87
C ASP A 52 -23.14 -1.72 -2.17
N ILE A 53 -24.15 -1.14 -2.83
CA ILE A 53 -25.54 -1.20 -2.40
C ILE A 53 -26.00 -2.66 -2.31
N ALA A 54 -25.66 -3.49 -3.29
CA ALA A 54 -25.95 -4.93 -3.24
C ALA A 54 -25.19 -5.66 -2.12
N CYS A 55 -23.93 -5.27 -1.84
CA CYS A 55 -23.16 -5.80 -0.71
C CYS A 55 -23.75 -5.41 0.65
N THR A 56 -24.40 -4.26 0.75
CA THR A 56 -25.05 -3.81 2.00
C THR A 56 -26.09 -4.84 2.48
N ALA A 57 -26.78 -5.51 1.57
CA ALA A 57 -27.74 -6.58 1.90
C ALA A 57 -27.10 -7.82 2.56
N LYS A 58 -25.76 -7.92 2.59
CA LYS A 58 -25.01 -9.00 3.24
C LYS A 58 -24.39 -8.58 4.58
N ALA A 59 -24.57 -7.34 5.03
CA ALA A 59 -23.96 -6.81 6.25
C ALA A 59 -24.27 -7.66 7.50
N ASP A 60 -25.52 -8.10 7.67
CA ASP A 60 -25.92 -8.92 8.83
C ASP A 60 -25.28 -10.30 8.82
N ARG A 61 -25.07 -10.88 7.62
CA ARG A 61 -24.35 -12.14 7.49
C ARG A 61 -22.89 -11.96 7.90
N ALA A 62 -22.24 -10.87 7.49
CA ALA A 62 -20.86 -10.57 7.89
C ALA A 62 -20.74 -10.39 9.41
N LYS A 63 -21.66 -9.65 10.04
CA LYS A 63 -21.73 -9.50 11.51
C LYS A 63 -21.91 -10.83 12.23
N THR A 64 -22.77 -11.72 11.70
CA THR A 64 -22.98 -13.07 12.24
C THR A 64 -21.70 -13.90 12.18
N VAL A 65 -20.96 -13.83 11.07
CA VAL A 65 -19.68 -14.54 10.93
C VAL A 65 -18.63 -13.98 11.90
N ALA A 66 -18.53 -12.65 12.02
CA ALA A 66 -17.61 -12.01 12.95
C ALA A 66 -17.92 -12.35 14.42
N ALA A 67 -19.19 -12.43 14.81
CA ALA A 67 -19.58 -12.83 16.16
C ALA A 67 -19.18 -14.28 16.50
N ALA A 68 -19.08 -15.15 15.49
CA ALA A 68 -18.59 -16.52 15.64
C ALA A 68 -17.06 -16.63 15.58
N ALA A 69 -16.36 -15.59 15.14
CA ALA A 69 -14.92 -15.58 14.96
C ALA A 69 -14.21 -15.52 16.32
N THR A 70 -13.79 -16.67 16.81
CA THR A 70 -13.13 -16.83 18.12
C THR A 70 -11.87 -17.69 17.98
N GLY A 71 -11.07 -17.79 19.05
CA GLY A 71 -9.84 -18.60 19.04
C GLY A 71 -8.83 -18.10 18.01
N GLN A 72 -8.39 -18.98 17.11
CA GLN A 72 -7.36 -18.69 16.09
C GLN A 72 -7.77 -17.61 15.08
N VAL A 73 -9.08 -17.36 14.92
CA VAL A 73 -9.63 -16.38 13.96
C VAL A 73 -10.28 -15.19 14.67
N ALA A 74 -10.00 -14.96 15.95
CA ALA A 74 -10.60 -13.86 16.73
C ALA A 74 -10.32 -12.45 16.16
N ALA A 75 -9.31 -12.32 15.28
CA ALA A 75 -9.00 -11.07 14.59
C ALA A 75 -9.79 -10.85 13.28
N LEU A 76 -10.67 -11.78 12.89
CA LEU A 76 -11.50 -11.62 11.70
C LEU A 76 -12.60 -10.59 11.94
N LEU A 77 -12.55 -9.50 11.19
CA LEU A 77 -13.54 -8.41 11.27
C LEU A 77 -14.56 -8.50 10.12
N PRO A 78 -15.81 -8.08 10.36
CA PRO A 78 -16.78 -7.94 9.28
C PRO A 78 -16.39 -6.74 8.39
N ALA A 79 -16.80 -6.77 7.12
CA ALA A 79 -16.66 -5.61 6.25
C ALA A 79 -17.59 -4.48 6.72
N ASP A 80 -17.01 -3.36 7.16
CA ASP A 80 -17.71 -2.17 7.62
C ASP A 80 -16.94 -0.90 7.20
N PRO A 81 -17.45 -0.09 6.26
CA PRO A 81 -18.72 -0.27 5.56
C PRO A 81 -18.71 -1.50 4.62
N PRO A 82 -19.88 -2.10 4.33
CA PRO A 82 -19.97 -3.14 3.31
C PRO A 82 -19.47 -2.63 1.95
N GLN A 83 -18.52 -3.34 1.35
CA GLN A 83 -17.91 -2.96 0.08
C GLN A 83 -17.85 -4.16 -0.85
N SER A 84 -18.13 -3.94 -2.13
CA SER A 84 -17.93 -4.92 -3.19
C SER A 84 -16.45 -4.99 -3.58
N LEU A 85 -15.91 -6.20 -3.60
CA LEU A 85 -14.58 -6.49 -4.14
C LEU A 85 -14.65 -7.16 -5.51
N LYS A 86 -15.83 -7.17 -6.15
CA LYS A 86 -16.08 -7.92 -7.40
C LYS A 86 -15.09 -7.57 -8.52
N SER A 87 -14.67 -6.31 -8.61
CA SER A 87 -13.75 -5.82 -9.64
C SER A 87 -12.27 -5.98 -9.29
N LEU A 88 -11.93 -6.55 -8.11
CA LEU A 88 -10.53 -6.79 -7.75
C LEU A 88 -9.90 -7.71 -8.80
N ALA A 89 -8.95 -7.16 -9.56
CA ALA A 89 -8.33 -7.80 -10.70
C ALA A 89 -6.94 -8.35 -10.35
N PHE A 90 -6.63 -9.52 -10.89
CA PHE A 90 -5.35 -10.20 -10.74
C PHE A 90 -5.14 -11.17 -11.92
N ASN A 91 -4.00 -11.83 -11.97
CA ASN A 91 -3.74 -12.85 -12.99
C ASN A 91 -3.88 -14.25 -12.38
N ASP A 92 -4.38 -15.18 -13.19
CA ASP A 92 -4.39 -16.59 -12.85
C ASP A 92 -2.97 -17.21 -12.91
N PRO A 93 -2.79 -18.49 -12.50
CA PRO A 93 -1.49 -19.15 -12.59
C PRO A 93 -0.89 -19.25 -14.00
N GLY A 94 -1.71 -19.13 -15.05
CA GLY A 94 -1.29 -19.07 -16.44
C GLY A 94 -0.99 -17.65 -16.95
N GLY A 95 -1.12 -16.63 -16.10
CA GLY A 95 -0.91 -15.23 -16.45
C GLY A 95 -2.10 -14.55 -17.14
N LYS A 96 -3.26 -15.21 -17.22
CA LYS A 96 -4.46 -14.62 -17.83
C LYS A 96 -5.13 -13.64 -16.84
N PRO A 97 -5.57 -12.45 -17.29
CA PRO A 97 -6.35 -11.54 -16.46
C PRO A 97 -7.64 -12.18 -15.95
N MET A 98 -7.93 -12.00 -14.67
CA MET A 98 -9.15 -12.43 -13.99
C MET A 98 -9.53 -11.45 -12.88
N THR A 99 -10.72 -11.64 -12.32
CA THR A 99 -11.27 -10.84 -11.21
C THR A 99 -11.92 -11.72 -10.16
N LEU A 100 -12.23 -11.17 -8.98
CA LEU A 100 -13.05 -11.89 -8.00
C LEU A 100 -14.46 -12.23 -8.52
N ALA A 101 -14.98 -11.49 -9.50
CA ALA A 101 -16.26 -11.79 -10.14
C ALA A 101 -16.28 -13.17 -10.81
N ASP A 102 -15.13 -13.66 -11.26
CA ASP A 102 -15.02 -14.96 -11.94
C ASP A 102 -15.26 -16.14 -10.97
N HIS A 103 -15.26 -15.90 -9.65
CA HIS A 103 -15.61 -16.87 -8.61
C HIS A 103 -17.04 -16.70 -8.08
N ALA A 104 -17.88 -15.87 -8.72
CA ALA A 104 -19.24 -15.60 -8.25
C ALA A 104 -20.07 -16.88 -8.00
N GLY A 105 -20.91 -16.83 -6.98
CA GLY A 105 -21.71 -17.97 -6.51
C GLY A 105 -21.04 -18.83 -5.44
N ASN A 106 -19.74 -18.64 -5.19
CA ASN A 106 -19.00 -19.34 -4.14
C ASN A 106 -18.63 -18.39 -2.99
N THR A 107 -18.50 -18.93 -1.77
CA THR A 107 -17.81 -18.24 -0.68
C THR A 107 -16.31 -18.48 -0.82
N VAL A 108 -15.53 -17.42 -0.94
CA VAL A 108 -14.07 -17.49 -1.15
C VAL A 108 -13.32 -16.83 0.00
N LEU A 109 -12.19 -17.43 0.40
CA LEU A 109 -11.20 -16.82 1.28
C LEU A 109 -10.05 -16.32 0.41
N LEU A 110 -9.95 -15.00 0.24
CA LEU A 110 -8.84 -14.38 -0.49
C LEU A 110 -7.69 -14.08 0.47
N ASN A 111 -6.49 -14.48 0.09
CA ASN A 111 -5.26 -14.15 0.78
C ASN A 111 -4.36 -13.29 -0.12
N LEU A 112 -3.81 -12.20 0.43
CA LEU A 112 -2.79 -11.39 -0.23
C LEU A 112 -1.46 -11.63 0.48
N TRP A 113 -0.44 -12.03 -0.28
CA TRP A 113 0.89 -12.29 0.26
C TRP A 113 1.95 -11.84 -0.74
N ALA A 114 3.15 -11.66 -0.23
CA ALA A 114 4.33 -11.41 -1.03
C ALA A 114 5.53 -12.10 -0.38
N THR A 115 6.57 -12.37 -1.16
CA THR A 115 7.78 -13.07 -0.69
C THR A 115 8.58 -12.28 0.36
N TRP A 116 8.30 -10.99 0.51
CA TRP A 116 9.00 -10.07 1.41
C TRP A 116 8.24 -9.78 2.71
N CYS A 117 7.04 -10.34 2.87
CA CYS A 117 6.20 -10.13 4.04
C CYS A 117 6.44 -11.19 5.11
#